data_AF-A0A7S0TWR4-F1
#
_entry.id   AF-A0A7S0TWR4-F1
#
_cell.length_a   1.000
_cell.length_b   1.000
_cell.length_c   1.000
_cell.angle_alpha   90.00
_cell.angle_beta   90.00
_cell.angle_gamma   90.00
#
_symmetry.space_group_name_H-M   'P 1'
#
loop_
_entity.id
_entity.type
_entity.pdbx_description
1 polymer ?
#
loop_
_entity_poly.entity_id
_entity_poly.type
_entity_poly.pdbx_seq_one_letter_code
_entity_poly.pdbx_strand_id
1 'polypeptide(L)'
;TRLMKEKRDQIPRHFQELKARMNKMRDEQGARLMEMSISSRKCVQTLNSQKKRAETILRYAELNRKLETDREKVLPFHPIVIAEEDASIPDDLMTEANALSSYALGPNGKPVEEWNYMDEFFKRYNKVLLDKMAIGRKKESLSAENGDLRSILKQYLDGISVNADVMTEPNPLFVLNNRTNIQAAAVLSEDPITVQSANIVVNQRAMMQRQ
;
A
#
# COMPACT_ATOMS: atom_id res chain seq x y z
N THR A 1 -72.01 50.32 36.50
CA THR A 1 -72.32 48.87 36.42
C THR A 1 -71.89 48.22 35.09
N ARG A 2 -71.99 48.86 33.91
CA ARG A 2 -71.45 48.31 32.64
C ARG A 2 -69.92 48.12 32.61
N LEU A 3 -69.16 49.13 33.04
CA LEU A 3 -67.69 49.10 33.04
C LEU A 3 -67.10 47.93 33.86
N MET A 4 -67.74 47.57 34.97
CA MET A 4 -67.30 46.46 35.82
C MET A 4 -67.58 45.09 35.17
N LYS A 5 -68.68 44.96 34.42
CA LYS A 5 -68.95 43.74 33.62
C LYS A 5 -67.94 43.60 32.49
N GLU A 6 -67.60 44.70 31.83
CA GLU A 6 -66.62 44.72 30.75
C GLU A 6 -65.21 44.32 31.22
N LYS A 7 -64.73 44.87 32.34
CA LYS A 7 -63.46 44.45 32.95
C LYS A 7 -63.50 42.99 33.44
N ARG A 8 -64.63 42.54 33.99
CA ARG A 8 -64.82 41.13 34.40
C ARG A 8 -64.71 40.18 33.21
N ASP A 9 -65.22 40.58 32.05
CA ASP A 9 -65.23 39.75 30.84
C ASP A 9 -63.92 39.89 30.01
N GLN A 10 -63.09 40.90 30.26
CA GLN A 10 -61.73 41.04 29.70
C GLN A 10 -60.71 40.08 30.35
N ILE A 11 -60.78 39.87 31.66
CA ILE A 11 -59.88 38.96 32.40
C ILE A 11 -59.87 37.53 31.84
N PRO A 12 -61.02 36.85 31.59
CA PRO A 12 -61.01 35.50 31.04
C PRO A 12 -60.49 35.47 29.59
N ARG A 13 -60.65 36.53 28.81
CA ARG A 13 -60.06 36.64 27.45
C ARG A 13 -58.54 36.69 27.53
N HIS A 14 -57.98 37.57 28.37
CA HIS A 14 -56.53 37.62 28.58
C HIS A 14 -55.96 36.32 29.14
N PHE A 15 -56.70 35.63 30.02
CA PHE A 15 -56.31 34.31 30.48
C PHE A 15 -56.30 33.27 29.36
N GLN A 16 -57.32 33.24 28.50
CA GLN A 16 -57.37 32.37 27.33
C GLN A 16 -56.23 32.66 26.34
N GLU A 17 -55.96 33.93 26.07
CA GLU A 17 -54.84 34.37 25.22
C GLU A 17 -53.49 33.94 25.80
N LEU A 18 -53.28 34.14 27.10
CA LEU A 18 -52.05 33.73 27.78
C LEU A 18 -51.89 32.20 27.76
N LYS A 19 -52.98 31.46 27.99
CA LYS A 19 -52.98 30.00 27.93
C LYS A 19 -52.66 29.49 26.52
N ALA A 20 -53.21 30.13 25.49
CA ALA A 20 -52.90 29.82 24.10
C ALA A 20 -51.42 30.10 23.77
N ARG A 21 -50.88 31.25 24.21
CA ARG A 21 -49.44 31.58 24.06
C ARG A 21 -48.55 30.58 24.79
N MET A 22 -48.91 30.21 26.02
CA MET A 22 -48.15 29.24 26.82
C MET A 22 -48.13 27.86 26.16
N ASN A 23 -49.27 27.39 25.65
CA ASN A 23 -49.33 26.12 24.91
C ASN A 23 -48.51 26.19 23.63
N LYS A 24 -48.64 27.27 22.85
CA LYS A 24 -47.85 27.47 21.63
C LYS A 24 -46.35 27.44 21.90
N MET A 25 -45.88 28.14 22.94
CA MET A 25 -44.47 28.10 23.34
C MET A 25 -44.06 26.68 23.76
N ARG A 26 -44.90 25.95 24.48
CA ARG A 26 -44.61 24.57 24.88
C ARG A 26 -44.46 23.64 23.68
N ASP A 27 -45.34 23.78 22.68
CA ASP A 27 -45.30 23.00 21.44
C ASP A 27 -44.06 23.35 20.60
N GLU A 28 -43.74 24.65 20.47
CA GLU A 28 -42.54 25.14 19.76
C GLU A 28 -41.25 24.62 20.42
N GLN A 29 -41.14 24.69 21.75
CA GLN A 29 -39.97 24.13 22.46
C GLN A 29 -39.92 22.60 22.37
N GLY A 30 -41.07 21.92 22.40
CA GLY A 30 -41.17 20.48 22.19
C GLY A 30 -40.67 20.05 20.81
N ALA A 31 -41.10 20.76 19.76
CA ALA A 31 -40.64 20.52 18.39
C ALA A 31 -39.13 20.77 18.24
N ARG A 32 -38.61 21.87 18.81
CA ARG A 32 -37.18 22.18 18.78
C ARG A 32 -36.33 21.13 19.49
N LEU A 33 -36.79 20.64 20.65
CA LEU A 33 -36.09 19.59 21.38
C LEU A 33 -36.09 18.26 20.60
N MET A 34 -37.21 17.93 19.96
CA MET A 34 -37.33 16.75 19.10
C MET A 34 -36.34 16.84 17.92
N GLU A 35 -36.32 17.96 17.21
CA GLU A 35 -35.40 18.20 16.09
C GLU A 35 -33.94 18.09 16.53
N MET A 36 -33.56 18.75 17.63
CA MET A 36 -32.21 18.69 18.19
C MET A 36 -31.82 17.25 18.57
N SER A 37 -32.75 16.48 19.15
CA SER A 37 -32.52 15.09 19.52
C SER A 37 -32.30 14.19 18.31
N ILE A 38 -33.08 14.41 17.23
CA ILE A 38 -32.93 13.67 15.98
C ILE A 38 -31.61 14.02 15.30
N SER A 39 -31.27 15.31 15.20
CA SER A 39 -30.03 15.79 14.59
C SER A 39 -28.80 15.27 15.35
N SER A 40 -28.84 15.32 16.69
CA SER A 40 -27.78 14.78 17.55
C SER A 40 -27.59 13.27 17.34
N ARG A 41 -28.68 12.48 17.34
CA ARG A 41 -28.61 11.04 17.06
C ARG A 41 -28.02 10.75 15.68
N LYS A 42 -28.42 11.51 14.66
CA LYS A 42 -27.89 11.37 13.29
C LYS A 42 -26.39 11.66 13.25
N CYS A 43 -25.95 12.74 13.90
CA CYS A 43 -24.53 13.11 14.01
C CYS A 43 -23.71 12.00 14.70
N VAL A 44 -24.21 11.49 15.84
CA VAL A 44 -23.59 10.37 16.56
C VAL A 44 -23.48 9.13 15.67
N GLN A 45 -24.52 8.82 14.89
CA GLN A 45 -24.49 7.69 13.97
C GLN A 45 -23.45 7.88 12.85
N THR A 46 -23.36 9.08 12.28
CA THR A 46 -22.35 9.40 11.25
C THR A 46 -20.92 9.35 11.80
N LEU A 47 -20.69 9.84 13.02
CA LEU A 47 -19.38 9.77 13.64
C LEU A 47 -19.00 8.32 13.98
N ASN A 48 -19.94 7.51 14.44
CA ASN A 48 -19.70 6.09 14.70
C ASN A 48 -19.37 5.31 13.41
N SER A 49 -20.01 5.65 12.27
CA SER A 49 -19.68 5.01 11.00
C SER A 49 -18.29 5.41 10.50
N GLN A 50 -17.91 6.68 10.64
CA GLN A 50 -16.56 7.16 10.36
C GLN A 50 -15.51 6.48 11.25
N LYS A 51 -15.78 6.39 12.56
CA LYS A 51 -14.92 5.67 13.52
C LYS A 51 -14.70 4.22 13.10
N LYS A 52 -15.76 3.49 12.77
CA LYS A 52 -15.66 2.09 12.32
C LYS A 52 -14.82 1.95 11.04
N ARG A 53 -14.95 2.90 10.09
CA ARG A 53 -14.11 2.93 8.88
C ARG A 53 -12.65 3.16 9.21
N ALA A 54 -12.34 4.12 10.07
CA ALA A 54 -10.98 4.41 10.52
C ALA A 54 -10.34 3.20 11.24
N GLU A 55 -11.06 2.55 12.16
CA GLU A 55 -10.60 1.33 12.84
C GLU A 55 -10.32 0.19 11.85
N THR A 56 -11.12 0.08 10.80
CA THR A 56 -10.92 -0.93 9.76
C THR A 56 -9.66 -0.66 8.96
N ILE A 57 -9.40 0.60 8.58
CA ILE A 57 -8.16 1.01 7.89
C ILE A 57 -6.94 0.71 8.76
N LEU A 58 -6.98 1.07 10.05
CA LEU A 58 -5.90 0.79 10.99
C LEU A 58 -5.64 -0.73 11.14
N ARG A 59 -6.69 -1.54 11.25
CA ARG A 59 -6.55 -2.99 11.34
C ARG A 59 -5.88 -3.59 10.09
N TYR A 60 -6.23 -3.11 8.91
CA TYR A 60 -5.56 -3.54 7.67
C TYR A 60 -4.10 -3.10 7.62
N ALA A 61 -3.80 -1.87 8.06
CA ALA A 61 -2.42 -1.38 8.15
C ALA A 61 -1.58 -2.24 9.11
N GLU A 62 -2.11 -2.60 10.28
CA GLU A 62 -1.44 -3.50 11.23
C GLU A 62 -1.21 -4.90 10.67
N LEU A 63 -2.21 -5.46 9.98
CA LEU A 63 -2.09 -6.77 9.36
C LEU A 63 -1.00 -6.77 8.27
N ASN A 64 -0.99 -5.75 7.42
CA ASN A 64 0.01 -5.59 6.36
C ASN A 64 1.42 -5.38 6.96
N ARG A 65 1.54 -4.62 8.05
CA ARG A 65 2.82 -4.37 8.73
C ARG A 65 3.49 -5.64 9.25
N LYS A 66 2.74 -6.72 9.51
CA LYS A 66 3.32 -8.03 9.87
C LYS A 66 4.11 -8.67 8.74
N LEU A 67 3.78 -8.36 7.49
CA LEU A 67 4.42 -8.91 6.29
C LEU A 67 5.50 -7.98 5.72
N GLU A 68 5.66 -6.79 6.29
CA GLU A 68 6.72 -5.86 5.92
C GLU A 68 8.08 -6.32 6.47
N THR A 69 9.13 -6.06 5.71
CA THR A 69 10.50 -6.27 6.16
C THR A 69 10.86 -5.25 7.25
N ASP A 70 11.81 -5.56 8.13
CA ASP A 70 12.20 -4.62 9.20
C ASP A 70 12.77 -3.31 8.64
N ARG A 71 13.43 -3.37 7.47
CA ARG A 71 13.85 -2.17 6.72
C ARG A 71 12.67 -1.26 6.39
N GLU A 72 11.55 -1.82 5.94
CA GLU A 72 10.35 -1.05 5.58
C GLU A 72 9.58 -0.56 6.80
N LYS A 73 9.62 -1.31 7.91
CA LYS A 73 9.02 -0.86 9.17
C LYS A 73 9.76 0.35 9.77
N VAL A 74 11.08 0.38 9.62
CA VAL A 74 11.95 1.46 10.13
C VAL A 74 11.98 2.64 9.16
N LEU A 75 11.93 2.38 7.85
CA LEU A 75 11.92 3.40 6.81
C LEU A 75 10.74 3.20 5.84
N PRO A 76 9.49 3.55 6.24
CA PRO A 76 8.29 3.31 5.44
C PRO A 76 8.22 4.16 4.17
N PHE A 77 8.82 5.35 4.22
CA PHE A 77 8.87 6.31 3.13
C PHE A 77 10.31 6.38 2.67
N HIS A 78 10.65 5.56 1.67
CA HIS A 78 11.96 5.68 1.06
C HIS A 78 11.96 6.96 0.24
N PRO A 79 12.83 7.95 0.52
CA PRO A 79 13.16 8.90 -0.51
C PRO A 79 13.78 8.05 -1.62
N ILE A 80 13.03 7.85 -2.70
CA ILE A 80 13.68 7.51 -3.97
C ILE A 80 14.64 8.67 -4.15
N VAL A 81 15.93 8.42 -3.92
CA VAL A 81 16.97 9.44 -4.02
C VAL A 81 17.09 9.81 -5.50
N ILE A 82 16.12 10.58 -5.97
CA ILE A 82 16.34 11.59 -6.98
C ILE A 82 17.02 12.68 -6.16
N ALA A 83 18.30 12.88 -6.41
CA ALA A 83 19.16 13.78 -5.65
C ALA A 83 18.52 15.17 -5.55
N GLU A 84 17.85 15.44 -4.44
CA GLU A 84 17.51 16.78 -4.01
C GLU A 84 18.08 16.93 -2.61
N GLU A 85 19.20 17.66 -2.56
CA GLU A 85 19.72 18.31 -1.36
C GLU A 85 18.65 19.26 -0.79
N ASP A 86 18.78 19.58 0.49
CA ASP A 86 17.99 20.55 1.29
C ASP A 86 16.72 19.98 1.95
N ALA A 87 16.41 20.24 3.23
CA ALA A 87 17.07 20.98 4.29
C ALA A 87 16.59 20.44 5.65
N SER A 88 17.47 20.53 6.65
CA SER A 88 17.20 20.23 8.05
C SER A 88 16.08 21.11 8.63
N ILE A 89 14.94 20.50 8.96
CA ILE A 89 13.95 21.06 9.89
C ILE A 89 14.07 20.28 11.21
N PRO A 90 14.17 20.93 12.38
CA PRO A 90 14.25 20.24 13.67
C PRO A 90 13.04 19.34 13.92
N ASP A 91 13.32 18.06 14.19
CA ASP A 91 12.38 16.93 14.27
C ASP A 91 11.24 17.14 15.31
N ASP A 92 11.50 17.89 16.38
CA ASP A 92 10.55 18.09 17.48
C ASP A 92 9.35 18.99 17.12
N LEU A 93 9.51 19.96 16.21
CA LEU A 93 8.43 20.91 15.87
C LEU A 93 7.53 20.42 14.73
N MET A 94 8.03 19.49 13.90
CA MET A 94 7.28 18.93 12.77
C MET A 94 6.27 17.87 13.23
N THR A 95 6.53 17.24 14.37
CA THR A 95 5.75 16.12 14.90
C THR A 95 4.42 16.57 15.51
N GLU A 96 4.38 17.71 16.20
CA GLU A 96 3.15 18.25 16.81
C GLU A 96 2.20 18.90 15.79
N ALA A 97 2.73 19.57 14.75
CA ALA A 97 1.91 20.19 13.70
C ALA A 97 1.22 19.16 12.80
N ASN A 98 1.89 18.02 12.53
CA ASN A 98 1.32 16.92 11.76
C ASN A 98 0.21 16.17 12.51
N ALA A 99 0.21 16.19 13.85
CA ALA A 99 -0.77 15.47 14.66
C ALA A 99 -2.16 16.14 14.73
N LEU A 100 -2.28 17.42 14.32
CA LEU A 100 -3.47 18.25 14.54
C LEU A 100 -4.11 18.81 13.25
N SER A 101 -3.49 18.63 12.08
CA SER A 101 -4.00 19.19 10.82
C SER A 101 -4.93 18.22 10.08
N SER A 102 -6.09 18.71 9.61
CA SER A 102 -7.01 17.96 8.74
C SER A 102 -6.50 17.81 7.30
N TYR A 103 -5.42 18.50 6.94
CA TYR A 103 -4.80 18.46 5.62
C TYR A 103 -3.38 17.88 5.70
N ALA A 104 -2.98 17.10 4.71
CA ALA A 104 -1.61 16.59 4.65
C ALA A 104 -0.66 17.76 4.35
N LEU A 105 0.38 17.92 5.17
CA LEU A 105 1.48 18.85 4.90
C LEU A 105 2.61 18.10 4.24
N GLY A 106 3.18 18.69 3.20
CA GLY A 106 4.40 18.18 2.58
C GLY A 106 5.62 18.46 3.47
N PRO A 107 6.79 17.91 3.12
CA PRO A 107 8.05 18.16 3.84
C PRO A 107 8.38 19.65 3.99
N ASN A 108 7.87 20.47 3.07
CA ASN A 108 8.10 21.91 3.00
C ASN A 108 7.11 22.73 3.84
N GLY A 109 6.28 22.08 4.66
CA GLY A 109 5.24 22.73 5.48
C GLY A 109 4.09 23.34 4.66
N LYS A 110 3.96 22.98 3.37
CA LYS A 110 2.87 23.44 2.50
C LYS A 110 1.75 22.39 2.45
N PRO A 111 0.49 22.81 2.31
CA PRO A 111 -0.61 21.87 2.12
C PRO A 111 -0.38 21.09 0.82
N VAL A 112 -0.48 19.77 0.91
CA VAL A 112 -0.43 18.87 -0.24
C VAL A 112 -1.77 18.97 -0.97
N GLU A 113 -1.73 18.97 -2.30
CA GLU A 113 -2.96 18.90 -3.09
C GLU A 113 -3.67 17.56 -2.88
N GLU A 114 -5.01 17.54 -2.94
CA GLU A 114 -5.82 16.34 -2.68
C GLU A 114 -5.42 15.16 -3.58
N TRP A 115 -5.01 15.43 -4.82
CA TRP A 115 -4.53 14.40 -5.76
C TRP A 115 -3.22 13.73 -5.33
N ASN A 116 -2.39 14.42 -4.54
CA ASN A 116 -1.06 13.97 -4.16
C ASN A 116 -1.03 13.36 -2.73
N TYR A 117 -2.17 13.30 -2.03
CA TYR A 117 -2.26 12.76 -0.66
C TYR A 117 -1.75 11.32 -0.52
N MET A 118 -1.84 10.53 -1.59
CA MET A 118 -1.51 9.10 -1.57
C MET A 118 -0.22 8.78 -2.32
N ASP A 119 0.56 9.78 -2.74
CA ASP A 119 1.78 9.56 -3.54
C ASP A 119 2.78 8.66 -2.82
N GLU A 120 3.03 8.93 -1.53
CA GLU A 120 3.93 8.11 -0.70
C GLU A 120 3.41 6.68 -0.51
N PHE A 121 2.08 6.52 -0.40
CA PHE A 121 1.47 5.20 -0.35
C PHE A 121 1.71 4.42 -1.65
N PHE A 122 1.52 5.07 -2.81
CA PHE A 122 1.74 4.45 -4.11
C PHE A 122 3.21 4.17 -4.39
N LYS A 123 4.14 5.03 -3.95
CA LYS A 123 5.59 4.75 -4.02
C LYS A 123 5.92 3.47 -3.25
N ARG A 124 5.41 3.32 -2.02
CA ARG A 124 5.62 2.11 -1.20
C ARG A 124 5.01 0.88 -1.86
N TYR A 125 3.79 1.00 -2.40
CA TYR A 125 3.11 -0.07 -3.13
C TYR A 125 3.89 -0.53 -4.36
N ASN A 126 4.34 0.43 -5.19
CA ASN A 126 5.09 0.15 -6.41
C ASN A 126 6.42 -0.53 -6.11
N LYS A 127 7.12 -0.12 -5.03
CA LYS A 127 8.34 -0.80 -4.58
C LYS A 127 8.08 -2.28 -4.27
N VAL A 128 7.08 -2.57 -3.42
CA VAL A 128 6.75 -3.96 -3.05
C VAL A 128 6.30 -4.77 -4.27
N LEU A 129 5.61 -4.14 -5.23
CA LEU A 129 5.24 -4.78 -6.48
C LEU A 129 6.45 -5.18 -7.32
N LEU A 130 7.45 -4.29 -7.44
CA LEU A 130 8.71 -4.58 -8.12
C LEU A 130 9.47 -5.72 -7.42
N ASP A 131 9.54 -5.68 -6.09
CA ASP A 131 10.17 -6.74 -5.29
C ASP A 131 9.48 -8.09 -5.50
N LYS A 132 8.14 -8.12 -5.51
CA LYS A 132 7.35 -9.32 -5.82
C LYS A 132 7.67 -9.88 -7.21
N MET A 133 7.76 -9.02 -8.23
CA MET A 133 8.11 -9.44 -9.58
C MET A 133 9.54 -10.00 -9.66
N ALA A 134 10.49 -9.35 -8.98
CA ALA A 134 11.88 -9.81 -8.91
C ALA A 134 12.01 -11.18 -8.24
N ILE A 135 11.31 -11.40 -7.13
CA ILE A 135 11.25 -12.70 -6.44
C ILE A 135 10.63 -13.77 -7.35
N GLY A 136 9.56 -13.42 -8.07
CA GLY A 136 8.90 -14.33 -9.03
C GLY A 136 9.86 -14.83 -10.10
N ARG A 137 10.58 -13.93 -10.78
CA ARG A 137 11.57 -14.28 -11.79
C ARG A 137 12.72 -15.12 -11.22
N LYS A 138 13.20 -14.77 -10.03
CA LYS A 138 14.27 -15.52 -9.37
C LYS A 138 13.84 -16.94 -9.00
N LYS A 139 12.60 -17.12 -8.55
CA LYS A 139 12.02 -18.46 -8.29
C LYS A 139 11.95 -19.30 -9.57
N GLU A 140 11.51 -18.70 -10.67
CA GLU A 140 11.43 -19.39 -11.96
C GLU A 140 12.81 -19.82 -12.45
N SER A 141 13.80 -18.92 -12.43
CA SER A 141 15.19 -19.22 -12.79
C SER A 141 15.79 -20.34 -11.92
N LEU A 142 15.61 -20.27 -10.59
CA LEU A 142 16.07 -21.34 -9.69
C LEU A 142 15.35 -22.67 -9.93
N SER A 143 14.08 -22.64 -10.35
CA SER A 143 13.32 -23.85 -10.67
C SER A 143 13.81 -24.51 -11.95
N ALA A 144 14.18 -23.71 -12.97
CA ALA A 144 14.77 -24.20 -14.20
C ALA A 144 16.15 -24.83 -13.93
N GLU A 145 17.03 -24.12 -13.22
CA GLU A 145 18.36 -24.63 -12.84
C GLU A 145 18.27 -25.92 -12.02
N ASN A 146 17.32 -26.02 -11.07
CA ASN A 146 17.10 -27.26 -10.31
C ASN A 146 16.60 -28.41 -11.22
N GLY A 147 15.79 -28.11 -12.22
CA GLY A 147 15.39 -29.07 -13.26
C GLY A 147 16.59 -29.58 -14.06
N ASP A 148 17.46 -28.68 -14.49
CA ASP A 148 18.66 -29.00 -15.26
C ASP A 148 19.64 -29.82 -14.42
N LEU A 149 19.89 -29.42 -13.16
CA LEU A 149 20.74 -30.17 -12.23
C LEU A 149 20.20 -31.59 -11.97
N ARG A 150 18.89 -31.75 -11.85
CA ARG A 150 18.27 -33.08 -11.73
C ARG A 150 18.41 -33.91 -13.00
N SER A 151 18.32 -33.28 -14.17
CA SER A 151 18.53 -33.94 -15.46
C SER A 151 19.98 -34.42 -15.60
N ILE A 152 20.96 -33.55 -15.32
CA ILE A 152 22.39 -33.88 -15.34
C ILE A 152 22.70 -35.00 -14.34
N LEU A 153 22.14 -34.93 -13.13
CA LEU A 153 22.33 -35.98 -12.13
C LEU A 153 21.72 -37.32 -12.58
N LYS A 154 20.53 -37.29 -13.18
CA LYS A 154 19.91 -38.49 -13.75
C LYS A 154 20.81 -39.09 -14.83
N GLN A 155 21.28 -38.27 -15.78
CA GLN A 155 22.20 -38.70 -16.84
C GLN A 155 23.51 -39.29 -16.27
N TYR A 156 24.06 -38.70 -15.21
CA TYR A 156 25.26 -39.22 -14.54
C TYR A 156 25.01 -40.59 -13.89
N LEU A 157 23.87 -40.77 -13.21
CA LEU A 157 23.50 -42.05 -12.61
C LEU A 157 23.22 -43.14 -13.65
N ASP A 158 22.59 -42.78 -14.76
CA ASP A 158 22.37 -43.66 -15.92
C ASP A 158 23.69 -44.01 -16.63
N GLY A 159 24.70 -43.14 -16.59
CA GLY A 159 26.04 -43.41 -17.11
C GLY A 159 26.89 -44.37 -16.25
N ILE A 160 26.57 -44.54 -14.96
CA ILE A 160 27.35 -45.36 -14.01
C ILE A 160 26.62 -46.64 -13.63
N SER A 161 25.30 -46.60 -13.55
CA SER A 161 24.46 -47.76 -13.24
C SER A 161 23.82 -48.32 -14.51
N VAL A 162 23.82 -49.64 -14.64
CA VAL A 162 23.17 -50.31 -15.77
C VAL A 162 21.68 -50.48 -15.46
N ASN A 163 20.85 -49.59 -15.99
CA ASN A 163 19.39 -49.67 -15.89
C ASN A 163 18.75 -50.22 -17.16
N ALA A 164 17.51 -50.73 -17.07
CA ALA A 164 16.76 -51.23 -18.22
C ALA A 164 16.55 -50.14 -19.30
N ASP A 165 16.32 -48.90 -18.87
CA ASP A 165 16.16 -47.74 -19.76
C ASP A 165 17.48 -47.37 -20.47
N VAL A 166 18.62 -47.55 -19.80
CA VAL A 166 19.94 -47.33 -20.40
C VAL A 166 20.22 -48.37 -21.48
N MET A 167 19.77 -49.61 -21.30
CA MET A 167 19.97 -50.70 -22.28
C MET A 167 19.11 -50.54 -23.55
N THR A 168 17.98 -49.84 -23.47
CA THR A 168 17.07 -49.60 -24.62
C THR A 168 17.44 -48.34 -25.40
N GLU A 169 17.97 -47.32 -24.73
CA GLU A 169 18.44 -46.09 -25.36
C GLU A 169 19.87 -46.22 -25.95
N PRO A 170 20.26 -45.32 -26.89
CA PRO A 170 21.61 -45.30 -27.47
C PRO A 170 22.68 -45.06 -26.38
N ASN A 171 23.29 -46.14 -25.92
CA ASN A 171 24.29 -46.13 -24.87
C ASN A 171 25.70 -46.47 -25.40
N PRO A 172 26.77 -46.04 -24.71
CA PRO A 172 28.14 -46.41 -25.07
C PRO A 172 28.51 -47.85 -24.67
N LEU A 173 27.62 -48.59 -23.99
CA LEU A 173 27.87 -49.95 -23.49
C LEU A 173 27.73 -51.01 -24.60
N PHE A 174 26.93 -50.74 -25.65
CA PHE A 174 26.76 -51.60 -26.81
C PHE A 174 27.52 -51.09 -28.03
N VAL A 175 28.55 -51.84 -28.44
CA VAL A 175 29.33 -51.58 -29.66
C VAL A 175 29.10 -52.73 -30.64
N LEU A 176 28.51 -52.43 -31.80
CA LEU A 176 28.33 -53.39 -32.89
C LEU A 176 29.24 -52.99 -34.06
N ASN A 177 30.05 -53.92 -34.58
CA ASN A 177 30.92 -53.71 -35.75
C ASN A 177 31.84 -52.47 -35.65
N ASN A 178 32.56 -52.31 -34.53
CA ASN A 178 33.49 -51.20 -34.26
C ASN A 178 32.89 -49.79 -34.37
N ARG A 179 31.55 -49.65 -34.33
CA ARG A 179 30.87 -48.35 -34.30
C ARG A 179 30.07 -48.24 -33.00
N THR A 180 30.36 -47.22 -32.21
CA THR A 180 29.56 -46.85 -31.05
C THR A 180 28.33 -46.09 -31.53
N ASN A 181 27.15 -46.36 -30.96
CA ASN A 181 25.90 -45.67 -31.33
C ASN A 181 25.75 -44.29 -30.66
N ILE A 182 26.88 -43.61 -30.42
CA ILE A 182 26.90 -42.34 -29.70
C ILE A 182 26.58 -41.24 -30.71
N GLN A 183 25.37 -40.67 -30.65
CA GLN A 183 25.20 -39.29 -31.13
C GLN A 183 25.86 -38.41 -30.08
N ALA A 184 27.06 -37.92 -30.37
CA ALA A 184 27.71 -36.93 -29.52
C ALA A 184 26.80 -35.70 -29.53
N ALA A 185 25.93 -35.57 -28.53
CA ALA A 185 25.20 -34.34 -28.29
C ALA A 185 26.30 -33.29 -28.07
N ALA A 186 26.44 -32.38 -29.04
CA ALA A 186 27.32 -31.25 -28.90
C ALA A 186 26.95 -30.58 -27.58
N VAL A 187 27.91 -30.50 -26.66
CA VAL A 187 27.77 -29.68 -25.46
C VAL A 187 27.61 -28.26 -25.98
N LEU A 188 26.37 -27.78 -26.07
CA LEU A 188 26.07 -26.38 -26.34
C LEU A 188 26.46 -25.61 -25.08
N SER A 189 27.74 -25.28 -24.96
CA SER A 189 28.21 -24.17 -24.15
C SER A 189 28.79 -23.11 -25.09
N GLU A 190 27.92 -22.53 -25.91
CA GLU A 190 28.22 -21.33 -26.70
C GLU A 190 27.49 -20.10 -26.15
N ASP A 191 27.10 -20.09 -24.87
CA ASP A 191 26.73 -18.84 -24.24
C ASP A 191 28.02 -18.14 -23.77
N PRO A 192 28.41 -17.01 -24.38
CA PRO A 192 29.50 -16.21 -23.84
C PRO A 192 29.08 -15.75 -22.44
N ILE A 193 29.94 -15.99 -21.47
CA ILE A 193 29.83 -15.46 -20.11
C ILE A 193 29.44 -13.98 -20.21
N THR A 194 28.27 -13.62 -19.71
CA THR A 194 27.83 -12.22 -19.68
C THR A 194 28.71 -11.46 -18.69
N VAL A 195 29.78 -10.84 -19.21
CA VAL A 195 30.60 -9.91 -18.43
C VAL A 195 29.81 -8.61 -18.29
N GLN A 196 29.15 -8.44 -17.15
CA GLN A 196 28.55 -7.17 -16.80
C GLN A 196 29.67 -6.18 -16.46
N SER A 197 29.94 -5.24 -17.36
CA SER A 197 30.94 -4.18 -17.14
C SER A 197 30.43 -3.26 -16.03
N ALA A 198 31.01 -3.36 -14.84
CA ALA A 198 30.72 -2.45 -13.75
C ALA A 198 31.42 -1.09 -13.99
N ASN A 199 30.65 -0.01 -13.86
CA ASN A 199 31.07 1.38 -13.68
C ASN A 199 32.11 1.96 -14.66
N ILE A 200 31.64 2.60 -15.73
CA ILE A 200 32.37 3.71 -16.34
C ILE A 200 31.95 4.98 -15.60
N VAL A 201 32.81 5.48 -14.71
CA VAL A 201 32.67 6.84 -14.17
C VAL A 201 33.16 7.81 -15.24
N VAL A 202 32.23 8.38 -16.01
CA VAL A 202 32.53 9.45 -16.95
C VAL A 202 32.77 10.73 -16.15
N ASN A 203 34.04 11.09 -15.95
CA ASN A 203 34.42 12.33 -15.30
C ASN A 203 34.14 13.51 -16.26
N GLN A 204 33.04 14.25 -16.01
CA GLN A 204 32.56 15.35 -16.86
C GLN A 204 33.56 16.52 -17.03
N ARG A 205 34.64 16.58 -16.25
CA ARG A 205 35.67 17.63 -16.37
C ARG A 205 36.46 17.60 -17.68
N ALA A 206 36.48 16.47 -18.40
CA ALA A 206 37.23 16.36 -19.65
C ALA A 206 36.49 16.94 -20.88
N MET A 207 35.17 17.14 -20.82
CA MET A 207 34.40 17.65 -21.98
C MET A 207 34.45 19.19 -22.13
N MET A 208 34.81 19.93 -21.08
CA MET A 208 34.85 21.41 -21.13
C MET A 208 36.16 22.01 -21.64
N GLN A 209 37.18 21.20 -21.97
CA GLN A 209 38.46 21.72 -22.50
C GLN A 209 38.61 21.57 -24.02
N ARG A 210 37.53 21.24 -24.73
CA ARG A 210 37.50 21.23 -26.20
C ARG A 210 36.31 22.04 -26.72
N GLN A 211 36.34 23.35 -26.50
CA GLN A 211 35.72 24.36 -27.36
C GLN A 211 36.65 25.56 -27.45
#